data_AF-A0A257NX87-F1
#
_entry.id   AF-A0A257NX87-F1
#
_cell.length_a   1.000
_cell.length_b   1.000
_cell.length_c   1.000
_cell.angle_alpha   90.00
_cell.angle_beta   90.00
_cell.angle_gamma   90.00
#
_symmetry.space_group_name_H-M   'P 1'
#
loop_
_entity.id
_entity.type
_entity.pdbx_description
1 polymer ?
#
loop_
_entity_poly.entity_id
_entity_poly.type
_entity_poly.pdbx_seq_one_letter_code
_entity_poly.pdbx_strand_id
1 'polypeptide(L)'
;MELSQFSRFYRRHVGRFDEVLACWPQGIPARGEIDAAIADLHQAGAPLPTVLRRVRNALMLRLIESDLAGAPLEAICIGISDLAESVVAAGLRAAHAELQPRFGAPRTETGEA
;
A
#
# COMPACT_ATOMS: atom_id res chain seq x y z
N MET A 1 -12.12 -8.71 -22.96
CA MET A 1 -11.00 -9.61 -22.66
C MET A 1 -11.22 -10.17 -21.25
N GLU A 2 -11.22 -11.50 -21.09
CA GLU A 2 -11.46 -12.14 -19.79
C GLU A 2 -10.18 -12.15 -18.94
N LEU A 3 -9.98 -11.08 -18.15
CA LEU A 3 -8.82 -10.87 -17.26
C LEU A 3 -8.46 -12.07 -16.38
N SER A 4 -9.50 -12.74 -15.88
CA SER A 4 -9.39 -13.94 -15.05
C SER A 4 -8.60 -15.06 -15.74
N GLN A 5 -8.61 -15.14 -17.07
CA GLN A 5 -7.95 -16.21 -17.82
C GLN A 5 -6.43 -16.00 -17.91
N PHE A 6 -5.97 -14.74 -17.98
CA PHE A 6 -4.57 -14.39 -18.25
C PHE A 6 -3.74 -14.05 -17.01
N SER A 7 -4.38 -13.60 -15.93
CA SER A 7 -3.68 -13.26 -14.69
C SER A 7 -4.13 -14.16 -13.53
N ARG A 8 -3.24 -15.07 -13.11
CA ARG A 8 -3.44 -15.89 -11.90
C ARG A 8 -3.59 -15.03 -10.65
N PHE A 9 -2.86 -13.92 -10.60
CA PHE A 9 -2.96 -12.96 -9.51
C PHE A 9 -4.35 -12.32 -9.47
N TYR A 10 -4.83 -11.81 -10.61
CA TYR A 10 -6.15 -11.19 -10.71
C TYR A 10 -7.26 -12.19 -10.36
N ARG A 11 -7.25 -13.38 -10.98
CA ARG A 11 -8.22 -14.45 -10.67
C ARG A 11 -8.25 -14.78 -9.18
N ARG A 12 -7.08 -14.80 -8.54
CA ARG A 12 -7.00 -15.09 -7.10
C ARG A 12 -7.64 -13.98 -6.28
N HIS A 13 -7.54 -12.71 -6.67
CA HIS A 13 -7.85 -11.59 -5.77
C HIS A 13 -9.07 -10.75 -6.14
N VAL A 14 -9.58 -10.86 -7.37
CA VAL A 14 -10.78 -10.12 -7.82
C VAL A 14 -11.96 -10.35 -6.88
N GLY A 15 -12.74 -9.29 -6.61
CA GLY A 15 -13.86 -9.33 -5.67
C GLY A 15 -13.42 -9.45 -4.20
N ARG A 16 -12.21 -9.01 -3.87
CA ARG A 16 -11.71 -8.91 -2.49
C ARG A 16 -11.25 -7.49 -2.19
N PHE A 17 -11.04 -7.23 -0.90
CA PHE A 17 -10.53 -5.97 -0.39
C PHE A 17 -11.50 -4.80 -0.53
N ASP A 18 -12.80 -5.07 -0.49
CA ASP A 18 -13.85 -4.04 -0.51
C ASP A 18 -13.60 -2.99 0.57
N GLU A 19 -13.04 -3.39 1.72
CA GLU A 19 -12.67 -2.48 2.81
C GLU A 19 -11.56 -1.50 2.42
N VAL A 20 -10.62 -1.90 1.55
CA VAL A 20 -9.58 -1.00 1.03
C VAL A 20 -10.13 -0.14 -0.09
N LEU A 21 -10.90 -0.76 -1.01
CA LEU A 21 -11.45 -0.07 -2.17
C LEU A 21 -12.44 1.03 -1.76
N ALA A 22 -13.14 0.87 -0.64
CA ALA A 22 -14.02 1.88 -0.07
C ALA A 22 -13.28 3.15 0.41
N CYS A 23 -11.97 3.07 0.68
CA CYS A 23 -11.15 4.21 1.08
C CYS A 23 -10.67 5.06 -0.11
N TRP A 24 -10.82 4.59 -1.35
CA TRP A 24 -10.20 5.21 -2.53
C TRP A 24 -11.21 5.83 -3.47
N PRO A 25 -10.82 6.89 -4.21
CA PRO A 25 -11.63 7.41 -5.30
C PRO A 25 -11.77 6.38 -6.43
N GLN A 26 -12.60 6.72 -7.42
CA GLN A 26 -12.52 6.05 -8.71
C GLN A 26 -11.19 6.36 -9.40
N GLY A 27 -10.55 5.35 -10.02
CA GLY A 27 -9.25 5.47 -10.67
C GLY A 27 -8.07 5.03 -9.81
N ILE A 28 -6.85 5.41 -10.20
CA ILE A 28 -5.61 5.06 -9.49
C ILE A 28 -5.47 6.01 -8.30
N PRO A 29 -5.38 5.50 -7.05
CA PRO A 29 -5.21 6.36 -5.89
C PRO A 29 -3.82 7.00 -5.88
N ALA A 30 -3.75 8.24 -5.42
CA ALA A 30 -2.48 8.92 -5.16
C ALA A 30 -1.86 8.40 -3.85
N ARG A 31 -0.55 8.61 -3.66
CA ARG A 31 0.16 8.26 -2.42
C ARG A 31 -0.58 8.60 -1.12
N GLY A 32 -1.11 9.81 -1.01
CA GLY A 32 -1.82 10.25 0.21
C GLY A 32 -3.05 9.40 0.54
N GLU A 33 -3.74 8.87 -0.48
CA GLU A 33 -4.90 8.00 -0.32
C GLU A 33 -4.49 6.56 0.02
N ILE A 34 -3.33 6.11 -0.47
CA ILE A 34 -2.71 4.85 -0.06
C ILE A 34 -2.31 4.92 1.41
N ASP A 35 -1.64 6.00 1.82
CA ASP A 35 -1.24 6.24 3.21
C ASP A 35 -2.46 6.30 4.15
N ALA A 36 -3.53 6.99 3.74
CA ALA A 36 -4.78 7.06 4.50
C ALA A 36 -5.42 5.69 4.67
N ALA A 37 -5.55 4.89 3.60
CA ALA A 37 -6.10 3.54 3.69
C ALA A 37 -5.28 2.64 4.63
N ILE A 38 -3.95 2.74 4.62
CA ILE A 38 -3.10 2.01 5.57
C ILE A 38 -3.40 2.44 7.01
N ALA A 39 -3.49 3.75 7.26
CA ALA A 39 -3.76 4.29 8.59
C ALA A 39 -5.15 3.85 9.10
N ASP A 40 -6.19 4.03 8.29
CA ASP A 40 -7.58 3.74 8.65
C ASP A 40 -7.77 2.25 8.99
N LEU A 41 -7.28 1.35 8.15
CA LEU A 41 -7.38 -0.09 8.39
C LEU A 41 -6.57 -0.52 9.63
N HIS A 42 -5.42 0.10 9.86
CA HIS A 42 -4.62 -0.20 11.04
C HIS A 42 -5.28 0.30 12.32
N GLN A 43 -5.85 1.51 12.30
CA GLN A 43 -6.62 2.08 13.41
C GLN A 43 -7.89 1.28 13.70
N ALA A 44 -8.50 0.68 12.66
CA ALA A 44 -9.61 -0.27 12.81
C ALA A 44 -9.20 -1.62 13.45
N GLY A 45 -7.94 -1.78 13.85
CA GLY A 45 -7.45 -2.92 14.64
C GLY A 45 -6.79 -4.03 13.83
N ALA A 46 -6.66 -3.89 12.51
CA ALA A 46 -5.94 -4.88 11.71
C ALA A 46 -4.42 -4.78 11.95
N PRO A 47 -3.70 -5.91 12.12
CA PRO A 47 -2.24 -5.89 12.24
C PRO A 47 -1.59 -5.26 11.01
N LEU A 48 -0.63 -4.36 11.22
CA LEU A 48 0.02 -3.62 10.13
C LEU A 48 0.53 -4.52 8.99
N PRO A 49 1.21 -5.67 9.23
CA PRO A 49 1.63 -6.55 8.13
C PRO A 49 0.47 -7.11 7.30
N THR A 50 -0.70 -7.29 7.90
CA THR A 50 -1.92 -7.71 7.19
C THR A 50 -2.47 -6.56 6.36
N VAL A 51 -2.55 -5.36 6.93
CA VAL A 51 -2.99 -4.14 6.24
C VAL A 51 -2.15 -3.88 4.99
N LEU A 52 -0.82 -3.85 5.12
CA LEU A 52 0.09 -3.57 4.01
C LEU A 52 -0.09 -4.56 2.85
N ARG A 53 -0.35 -5.84 3.15
CA ARG A 53 -0.61 -6.87 2.11
C ARG A 53 -1.96 -6.67 1.43
N ARG A 54 -3.00 -6.28 2.17
CA ARG A 54 -4.33 -5.99 1.61
C ARG A 54 -4.27 -4.78 0.70
N VAL A 55 -3.68 -3.68 1.16
CA VAL A 55 -3.49 -2.44 0.40
C VAL A 55 -2.68 -2.71 -0.88
N ARG A 56 -1.55 -3.41 -0.78
CA ARG A 56 -0.76 -3.80 -1.96
C ARG A 56 -1.62 -4.57 -2.97
N ASN A 57 -2.34 -5.59 -2.53
CA ASN A 57 -3.07 -6.44 -3.45
C ASN A 57 -4.27 -5.72 -4.08
N ALA A 58 -4.96 -4.87 -3.33
CA ALA A 58 -6.03 -4.02 -3.84
C ALA A 58 -5.51 -3.04 -4.90
N LEU A 59 -4.37 -2.38 -4.65
CA LEU A 59 -3.78 -1.48 -5.65
C LEU A 59 -3.38 -2.22 -6.91
N MET A 60 -2.74 -3.39 -6.78
CA MET A 60 -2.36 -4.18 -7.95
C MET A 60 -3.57 -4.57 -8.82
N LEU A 61 -4.73 -4.88 -8.22
CA LEU A 61 -5.97 -5.08 -8.99
C LEU A 61 -6.38 -3.81 -9.73
N ARG A 62 -6.42 -2.67 -9.02
CA ARG A 62 -6.80 -1.37 -9.60
C ARG A 62 -5.88 -0.97 -10.76
N LEU A 63 -4.58 -1.19 -10.62
CA LEU A 63 -3.59 -0.89 -11.66
C LEU A 63 -3.74 -1.81 -12.88
N ILE A 64 -3.97 -3.10 -12.67
CA ILE A 64 -4.24 -4.05 -13.77
C ILE A 64 -5.49 -3.62 -14.55
N GLU A 65 -6.57 -3.26 -13.85
CA GLU A 65 -7.81 -2.81 -14.49
C GLU A 65 -7.61 -1.48 -15.22
N SER A 66 -6.86 -0.54 -14.63
CA SER A 66 -6.58 0.78 -15.21
C SER A 66 -5.71 0.68 -16.46
N ASP A 67 -4.66 -0.14 -16.43
CA ASP A 67 -3.77 -0.40 -17.56
C ASP A 67 -4.57 -0.92 -18.77
N LEU A 68 -5.46 -1.88 -18.54
CA LEU A 68 -6.31 -2.43 -19.58
C LEU A 68 -7.42 -1.49 -20.06
N ALA A 69 -7.81 -0.53 -19.22
CA ALA A 69 -8.70 0.56 -19.62
C ALA A 69 -7.97 1.66 -20.42
N GLY A 70 -6.65 1.52 -20.64
CA GLY A 70 -5.85 2.45 -21.44
C GLY A 70 -5.23 3.59 -20.63
N ALA A 71 -5.09 3.45 -19.31
CA ALA A 71 -4.34 4.41 -18.53
C ALA A 71 -2.87 4.49 -19.03
N PRO A 72 -2.24 5.68 -19.01
CA PRO A 72 -0.85 5.81 -19.42
C PRO A 72 0.09 4.94 -18.57
N LEU A 73 1.08 4.29 -19.19
CA LEU A 73 2.08 3.49 -18.49
C LEU A 73 2.77 4.27 -17.36
N GLU A 74 3.02 5.57 -17.57
CA GLU A 74 3.57 6.46 -16.55
C GLU A 74 2.72 6.49 -15.28
N ALA A 75 1.39 6.57 -15.41
CA ALA A 75 0.47 6.56 -14.27
C ALA A 75 0.51 5.22 -13.52
N ILE A 76 0.66 4.10 -14.24
CA ILE A 76 0.82 2.77 -13.63
C ILE A 76 2.12 2.70 -12.83
N CYS A 77 3.23 3.15 -13.41
CA CYS A 77 4.53 3.18 -12.75
C CYS A 77 4.54 4.08 -11.51
N ILE A 78 3.92 5.27 -11.58
CA ILE A 78 3.76 6.16 -10.44
C ILE A 78 2.97 5.47 -9.33
N GLY A 79 1.85 4.81 -9.64
CA GLY A 79 1.07 4.09 -8.64
C GLY A 79 1.85 2.98 -7.93
N ILE A 80 2.72 2.26 -8.66
CA ILE A 80 3.61 1.24 -8.06
C ILE A 80 4.65 1.91 -7.13
N SER A 81 5.25 3.01 -7.55
CA SER A 81 6.22 3.77 -6.75
C SER A 81 5.59 4.34 -5.49
N ASP A 82 4.42 4.97 -5.60
CA ASP A 82 3.66 5.53 -4.48
C ASP A 82 3.35 4.47 -3.43
N LEU A 83 2.97 3.26 -3.87
CA LEU A 83 2.77 2.12 -2.97
C LEU A 83 4.05 1.70 -2.26
N ALA A 84 5.16 1.58 -3.00
CA ALA A 84 6.44 1.19 -2.42
C ALA A 84 6.87 2.19 -1.33
N GLU A 85 6.77 3.49 -1.62
CA GLU A 85 7.09 4.55 -0.67
C GLU A 85 6.19 4.52 0.57
N SER A 86 4.88 4.33 0.39
CA SER A 86 3.91 4.25 1.49
C SER A 86 4.20 3.05 2.41
N VAL A 87 4.45 1.87 1.81
CA VAL A 87 4.74 0.63 2.55
C VAL A 87 6.07 0.72 3.30
N VAL A 88 7.12 1.26 2.67
CA VAL A 88 8.42 1.46 3.30
C VAL A 88 8.31 2.44 4.47
N ALA A 89 7.64 3.58 4.26
CA ALA A 89 7.45 4.57 5.31
C ALA A 89 6.65 4.01 6.50
N ALA A 90 5.57 3.26 6.25
CA ALA A 90 4.79 2.61 7.30
C ALA A 90 5.60 1.55 8.06
N GLY A 91 6.35 0.71 7.35
CA GLY A 91 7.23 -0.29 7.97
C GLY A 91 8.33 0.34 8.81
N LEU A 92 8.96 1.41 8.32
CA LEU A 92 10.00 2.12 9.04
C LEU A 92 9.48 2.75 10.35
N ARG A 93 8.31 3.39 10.29
CA ARG A 93 7.64 3.94 11.49
C ARG A 93 7.35 2.86 12.52
N ALA A 94 6.85 1.70 12.09
CA ALA A 94 6.56 0.58 12.99
C ALA A 94 7.83 0.01 13.63
N ALA A 95 8.89 -0.18 12.85
CA ALA A 95 10.19 -0.63 13.37
C ALA A 95 10.76 0.37 14.38
N HIS A 96 10.69 1.68 14.12
CA HIS A 96 11.12 2.70 15.07
C HIS A 96 10.32 2.65 16.37
N ALA A 97 8.99 2.56 16.28
CA ALA A 97 8.12 2.48 17.44
C ALA A 97 8.40 1.24 18.31
N GLU A 98 8.79 0.12 17.70
CA GLU A 98 9.18 -1.09 18.44
C GLU A 98 10.58 -0.98 19.06
N LEU A 99 11.55 -0.46 18.31
CA LEU A 99 12.96 -0.55 18.66
C LEU A 99 13.41 0.60 19.58
N GLN A 100 12.87 1.81 19.42
CA GLN A 100 13.29 2.96 20.24
C GLN A 100 13.06 2.77 21.74
N PRO A 101 11.92 2.23 22.22
CA PRO A 101 11.74 1.97 23.64
C PRO A 101 12.73 0.94 24.21
N ARG A 102 13.26 0.05 23.37
CA ARG A 102 14.15 -1.05 23.76
C ARG A 102 15.62 -0.64 23.73
N PHE A 103 16.01 0.18 22.74
CA PHE A 103 17.41 0.48 22.44
C PHE A 103 17.75 1.98 22.52
N GLY A 104 16.76 2.84 22.73
CA GLY A 104 16.89 4.30 22.66
C GLY A 104 16.75 4.85 21.24
N ALA A 105 16.73 6.18 21.14
CA ALA A 105 16.82 6.85 19.84
C ALA A 105 18.26 6.78 19.33
N PRO A 106 18.47 6.46 18.03
CA PRO A 106 19.78 6.61 17.39
C PRO A 106 20.32 8.02 17.59
N ARG A 107 21.63 8.15 17.73
CA ARG A 107 22.33 9.43 17.86
C ARG A 107 23.53 9.46 16.93
N THR A 108 23.94 10.65 16.50
CA THR A 108 25.19 10.86 15.77
C THR A 108 26.40 10.55 16.67
N GLU A 109 27.60 10.51 16.09
CA GLU A 109 28.85 10.35 16.84
C GLU A 109 29.06 11.43 17.91
N THR A 110 28.47 12.62 17.74
CA THR A 110 28.51 13.73 18.69
C THR A 110 27.39 13.66 19.75
N GLY A 111 26.49 12.67 19.65
CA GLY A 111 25.37 12.50 20.57
C GLY A 111 24.12 13.33 20.23
N GLU A 112 24.08 13.96 19.05
CA GLU A 112 22.90 14.65 18.53
C GLU A 112 21.84 13.65 18.04
N ALA A 113 20.57 14.04 18.05
CA ALA A 113 19.46 13.19 17.63
C ALA A 113 19.37 13.04 16.10
#